data_AF-A0A349WAH3-F1
#
_entry.id   AF-A0A349WAH3-F1
#
_cell.length_a   1.000
_cell.length_b   1.000
_cell.length_c   1.000
_cell.angle_alpha   90.00
_cell.angle_beta   90.00
_cell.angle_gamma   90.00
#
_symmetry.space_group_name_H-M   'P 1'
#
loop_
_entity.id
_entity.type
_entity.pdbx_description
1 polymer ?
#
loop_
_entity_poly.entity_id
_entity_poly.type
_entity_poly.pdbx_seq_one_letter_code
_entity_poly.pdbx_strand_id
1 'polypeptide(L)'
;ATSGDTGSAAEYAMRVKQGVRVFMTSPHGRMSAFQQAQMFSLQDENIHNIAIEGVFDDCQDIVKAVSNDLDFKRKYKIGTVNSINWARLLAQVVYYFAGYVQATETNDQKVSFTVPSGNFGNVCAGHVARSMGLPIARLVVATNENDVLDEFFRTGVYRVRGSADTHETSSPSMDISKASNFERFVFDLLGRDAARTKALFGDALSTQGRFDLSQDPHFADAATKYGFESGKSTHADRLATIRDTFQRHGVTIDTHTADGVKVAREHRGDASVPMIVLETALPIKFAETIQEALGHAPERPPKFADIEDLPKRVQVMPADVRQVQAYIERHCQ
;
A
#
# COMPACT_ATOMS: atom_id res chain seq x y z
N ALA A 1 -6.10 2.33 -12.72
CA ALA A 1 -5.46 3.58 -12.28
C ALA A 1 -4.31 3.25 -11.36
N THR A 2 -3.12 3.72 -11.70
CA THR A 2 -1.91 3.58 -10.87
C THR A 2 -1.02 4.82 -10.97
N SER A 3 -0.26 5.08 -9.91
CA SER A 3 0.88 6.00 -9.88
C SER A 3 2.22 5.28 -10.13
N GLY A 4 2.22 3.96 -10.39
CA GLY A 4 3.41 3.17 -10.72
C GLY A 4 3.37 1.75 -10.15
N ASP A 5 3.65 1.63 -8.85
CA ASP A 5 3.95 0.32 -8.22
C ASP A 5 2.79 -0.67 -8.25
N THR A 6 1.57 -0.21 -7.93
CA THR A 6 0.39 -1.08 -7.92
C THR A 6 0.05 -1.59 -9.31
N GLY A 7 0.26 -0.76 -10.35
CA GLY A 7 0.04 -1.13 -11.74
C GLY A 7 0.99 -2.23 -12.19
N SER A 8 2.28 -2.03 -11.93
CA SER A 8 3.32 -3.04 -12.21
C SER A 8 2.98 -4.38 -11.57
N ALA A 9 2.61 -4.40 -10.28
CA ALA A 9 2.25 -5.65 -9.60
C ALA A 9 1.02 -6.34 -10.24
N ALA A 10 -0.01 -5.57 -10.60
CA ALA A 10 -1.22 -6.09 -11.24
C ALA A 10 -0.92 -6.66 -12.64
N GLU A 11 -0.13 -5.95 -13.44
CA GLU A 11 0.20 -6.37 -14.81
C GLU A 11 1.06 -7.64 -14.82
N TYR A 12 2.09 -7.73 -13.97
CA TYR A 12 2.91 -8.95 -13.90
C TYR A 12 2.15 -10.15 -13.33
N ALA A 13 1.16 -9.93 -12.45
CA ALA A 13 0.31 -11.01 -11.97
C ALA A 13 -0.62 -11.55 -13.06
N MET A 14 -1.11 -10.66 -13.93
CA MET A 14 -2.16 -10.94 -14.90
C MET A 14 -1.67 -11.15 -16.34
N ARG A 15 -0.40 -10.82 -16.66
CA ARG A 15 0.18 -11.11 -17.97
C ARG A 15 0.06 -12.60 -18.26
N VAL A 16 -0.20 -12.93 -19.53
CA VAL A 16 -0.41 -14.28 -20.06
C VAL A 16 -1.56 -15.09 -19.43
N LYS A 17 -2.42 -14.48 -18.58
CA LYS A 17 -3.56 -15.19 -17.98
C LYS A 17 -4.72 -15.29 -18.98
N GLN A 18 -5.16 -16.52 -19.24
CA GLN A 18 -6.33 -16.79 -20.07
C GLN A 18 -7.60 -16.19 -19.42
N GLY A 19 -8.46 -15.61 -20.25
CA GLY A 19 -9.72 -15.00 -19.80
C GLY A 19 -9.57 -13.65 -19.07
N VAL A 20 -8.36 -13.09 -18.99
CA VAL A 20 -8.10 -11.81 -18.32
C VAL A 20 -7.41 -10.84 -19.27
N ARG A 21 -7.94 -9.62 -19.35
CA ARG A 21 -7.26 -8.46 -19.95
C ARG A 21 -7.13 -7.37 -18.90
N VAL A 22 -6.01 -6.65 -18.92
CA VAL A 22 -5.75 -5.54 -18.00
C VAL A 22 -5.68 -4.24 -18.78
N PHE A 23 -6.54 -3.29 -18.42
CA PHE A 23 -6.52 -1.93 -18.93
C PHE A 23 -6.05 -1.01 -17.81
N MET A 24 -4.78 -0.63 -17.85
CA MET A 24 -4.15 0.15 -16.79
C MET A 24 -4.03 1.62 -17.20
N THR A 25 -4.77 2.49 -16.52
CA THR A 25 -4.59 3.94 -16.63
C THR A 25 -3.47 4.42 -15.72
N SER A 26 -2.58 5.26 -16.26
CA SER A 26 -1.52 5.95 -15.53
C SER A 26 -1.38 7.39 -16.02
N PRO A 27 -0.98 8.36 -15.18
CA PRO A 27 -0.79 9.73 -15.63
C PRO A 27 0.45 9.85 -16.53
N HIS A 28 0.27 10.43 -17.71
CA HIS A 28 1.33 10.59 -18.70
C HIS A 28 2.47 11.47 -18.16
N GLY A 29 3.69 10.92 -18.16
CA GLY A 29 4.90 11.64 -17.74
C GLY A 29 5.08 11.84 -16.23
N ARG A 30 4.23 11.24 -15.38
CA ARG A 30 4.26 11.45 -13.92
C ARG A 30 4.68 10.23 -13.08
N MET A 31 5.08 9.13 -13.72
CA MET A 31 5.65 7.95 -13.06
C MET A 31 7.17 7.94 -13.19
N SER A 32 7.91 7.32 -12.27
CA SER A 32 9.37 7.20 -12.41
C SER A 32 9.76 6.40 -13.66
N ALA A 33 10.96 6.66 -14.21
CA ALA A 33 11.44 5.95 -15.39
C ALA A 33 11.42 4.43 -15.21
N PHE A 34 11.82 3.96 -14.03
CA PHE A 34 11.80 2.54 -13.68
C PHE A 34 10.38 1.96 -13.64
N GLN A 35 9.43 2.64 -13.02
CA GLN A 35 8.03 2.18 -12.96
C GLN A 35 7.37 2.17 -14.35
N GLN A 36 7.61 3.21 -15.16
CA GLN A 36 7.18 3.22 -16.56
C GLN A 36 7.79 2.06 -17.33
N ALA A 37 9.08 1.78 -17.15
CA ALA A 37 9.75 0.68 -17.82
C ALA A 37 9.17 -0.68 -17.41
N GLN A 38 8.89 -0.90 -16.12
CA GLN A 38 8.27 -2.13 -15.64
C GLN A 38 6.92 -2.41 -16.34
N MET A 39 6.07 -1.39 -16.45
CA MET A 39 4.74 -1.54 -17.06
C MET A 39 4.80 -1.53 -18.59
N PHE A 40 5.37 -0.47 -19.18
CA PHE A 40 5.28 -0.21 -20.61
C PHE A 40 6.17 -1.13 -21.45
N SER A 41 7.17 -1.80 -20.86
CA SER A 41 7.94 -2.83 -21.59
C SER A 41 7.17 -4.12 -21.83
N LEU A 42 6.02 -4.34 -21.18
CA LEU A 42 5.22 -5.55 -21.35
C LEU A 42 4.58 -5.60 -22.74
N GLN A 43 5.00 -6.59 -23.54
CA GLN A 43 4.50 -6.81 -24.90
C GLN A 43 3.30 -7.77 -24.95
N ASP A 44 2.90 -8.37 -23.83
CA ASP A 44 1.83 -9.36 -23.76
C ASP A 44 0.49 -8.78 -24.21
N GLU A 45 -0.15 -9.40 -25.21
CA GLU A 45 -1.35 -8.84 -25.88
C GLU A 45 -2.46 -8.44 -24.91
N ASN A 46 -2.62 -9.19 -23.81
CA ASN A 46 -3.66 -8.99 -22.81
C ASN A 46 -3.39 -7.83 -21.82
N ILE A 47 -2.21 -7.20 -21.89
CA ILE A 47 -1.86 -6.01 -21.11
C ILE A 47 -2.01 -4.77 -21.99
N HIS A 48 -2.78 -3.81 -21.51
CA HIS A 48 -3.05 -2.54 -22.18
C HIS A 48 -2.69 -1.38 -21.25
N ASN A 49 -1.52 -0.80 -21.49
CA ASN A 49 -1.06 0.40 -20.83
C ASN A 49 -1.64 1.65 -21.50
N ILE A 50 -2.36 2.46 -20.72
CA ILE A 50 -3.01 3.71 -21.17
C ILE A 50 -2.44 4.87 -20.35
N ALA A 51 -1.67 5.74 -21.01
CA ALA A 51 -1.14 6.96 -20.42
C ALA A 51 -2.12 8.12 -20.64
N ILE A 52 -2.73 8.60 -19.57
CA ILE A 52 -3.73 9.67 -19.59
C ILE A 52 -3.03 11.02 -19.50
N GLU A 53 -3.32 11.93 -20.44
CA GLU A 53 -2.90 13.33 -20.39
C GLU A 53 -3.65 14.07 -19.28
N GLY A 54 -3.16 13.91 -18.06
CA GLY A 54 -3.78 14.42 -16.84
C GLY A 54 -2.98 14.04 -15.60
N VAL A 55 -3.63 14.17 -14.43
CA VAL A 55 -3.10 13.75 -13.13
C VAL A 55 -3.60 12.36 -12.75
N PHE A 56 -3.11 11.84 -11.63
CA PHE A 56 -3.55 10.54 -11.13
C PHE A 56 -5.05 10.52 -10.79
N ASP A 57 -5.60 11.62 -10.30
CA ASP A 57 -7.03 11.75 -10.00
C ASP A 57 -7.89 11.60 -11.25
N ASP A 58 -7.48 12.16 -12.39
CA ASP A 58 -8.17 11.97 -13.68
C ASP A 58 -8.21 10.48 -14.05
N CYS A 59 -7.10 9.76 -13.84
CA CYS A 59 -7.04 8.32 -14.06
C CYS A 59 -8.02 7.56 -13.17
N GLN A 60 -8.17 7.98 -11.90
CA GLN A 60 -9.11 7.39 -10.97
C GLN A 60 -10.56 7.67 -11.37
N ASP A 61 -10.87 8.91 -11.73
CA ASP A 61 -12.22 9.33 -12.08
C ASP A 61 -12.72 8.65 -13.36
N ILE A 62 -11.84 8.44 -14.33
CA ILE A 62 -12.16 7.61 -15.50
C ILE A 62 -12.52 6.18 -15.09
N VAL A 63 -11.72 5.54 -14.22
CA VAL A 63 -12.00 4.17 -13.76
C VAL A 63 -13.31 4.10 -12.96
N LYS A 64 -13.60 5.12 -12.13
CA LYS A 64 -14.87 5.23 -11.39
C LYS A 64 -16.05 5.36 -12.35
N ALA A 65 -15.94 6.23 -13.36
CA ALA A 65 -16.99 6.43 -14.36
C ALA A 65 -17.28 5.12 -15.12
N VAL A 66 -16.24 4.42 -15.59
CA VAL A 66 -16.38 3.10 -16.23
C VAL A 66 -17.00 2.06 -15.29
N SER A 67 -16.65 2.07 -14.00
CA SER A 67 -17.22 1.14 -13.02
C SER A 67 -18.67 1.45 -12.65
N ASN A 68 -19.10 2.72 -12.74
CA ASN A 68 -20.46 3.17 -12.43
C ASN A 68 -21.43 2.99 -13.60
N ASP A 69 -20.92 2.86 -14.83
CA ASP A 69 -21.70 2.42 -16.00
C ASP A 69 -22.00 0.92 -15.89
N LEU A 70 -23.16 0.59 -15.33
CA LEU A 70 -23.55 -0.79 -15.03
C LEU A 70 -23.73 -1.63 -16.30
N ASP A 71 -24.20 -1.04 -17.39
CA ASP A 71 -24.43 -1.76 -18.64
C ASP A 71 -23.11 -2.06 -19.33
N PHE A 72 -22.19 -1.08 -19.39
CA PHE A 72 -20.84 -1.30 -19.88
C PHE A 72 -20.09 -2.35 -19.04
N LYS A 73 -20.18 -2.23 -17.71
CA LYS A 73 -19.56 -3.17 -16.77
C LYS A 73 -20.06 -4.60 -16.95
N ARG A 74 -21.36 -4.80 -17.15
CA ARG A 74 -21.94 -6.13 -17.41
C ARG A 74 -21.53 -6.67 -18.78
N LYS A 75 -21.61 -5.84 -19.82
CA LYS A 75 -21.28 -6.23 -21.21
C LYS A 75 -19.85 -6.71 -21.34
N TYR A 76 -18.89 -5.95 -20.79
CA TYR A 76 -17.45 -6.25 -20.91
C TYR A 76 -16.85 -6.91 -19.66
N LYS A 77 -17.69 -7.34 -18.70
CA LYS A 77 -17.30 -8.04 -17.47
C LYS A 77 -16.19 -7.30 -16.70
N ILE A 78 -16.35 -5.98 -16.54
CA ILE A 78 -15.31 -5.13 -15.95
C ILE A 78 -15.08 -5.52 -14.48
N GLY A 79 -13.87 -6.05 -14.23
CA GLY A 79 -13.33 -6.33 -12.90
C GLY A 79 -12.56 -5.14 -12.32
N THR A 80 -12.07 -5.28 -11.10
CA THR A 80 -11.21 -4.28 -10.45
C THR A 80 -10.06 -4.95 -9.73
N VAL A 81 -8.88 -4.35 -9.81
CA VAL A 81 -7.67 -4.78 -9.10
C VAL A 81 -7.36 -3.73 -8.03
N ASN A 82 -8.19 -3.66 -7.00
CA ASN A 82 -8.08 -2.65 -5.95
C ASN A 82 -7.58 -3.24 -4.61
N SER A 83 -7.24 -2.36 -3.67
CA SER A 83 -6.68 -2.72 -2.35
C SER A 83 -7.68 -3.38 -1.41
N ILE A 84 -8.97 -3.37 -1.73
CA ILE A 84 -10.03 -3.92 -0.88
C ILE A 84 -10.37 -5.38 -1.20
N ASN A 85 -9.81 -5.98 -2.24
CA ASN A 85 -10.08 -7.39 -2.56
C ASN A 85 -9.59 -8.31 -1.41
N TRP A 86 -10.47 -9.16 -0.89
CA TRP A 86 -10.14 -10.06 0.23
C TRP A 86 -9.00 -11.03 -0.09
N ALA A 87 -8.89 -11.52 -1.32
CA ALA A 87 -7.82 -12.43 -1.72
C ALA A 87 -6.43 -11.78 -1.60
N ARG A 88 -6.33 -10.45 -1.81
CA ARG A 88 -5.07 -9.72 -1.59
C ARG A 88 -4.66 -9.75 -0.13
N LEU A 89 -5.59 -9.49 0.79
CA LEU A 89 -5.33 -9.55 2.23
C LEU A 89 -5.00 -10.99 2.65
N LEU A 90 -5.76 -11.98 2.19
CA LEU A 90 -5.53 -13.38 2.53
C LEU A 90 -4.13 -13.87 2.13
N ALA A 91 -3.66 -13.53 0.92
CA ALA A 91 -2.32 -13.90 0.47
C ALA A 91 -1.22 -13.29 1.36
N GLN A 92 -1.47 -12.11 1.93
CA GLN A 92 -0.53 -11.42 2.80
C GLN A 92 -0.37 -12.09 4.18
N VAL A 93 -1.38 -12.82 4.66
CA VAL A 93 -1.30 -13.56 5.93
C VAL A 93 -0.13 -14.55 5.93
N VAL A 94 0.16 -15.16 4.78
CA VAL A 94 1.17 -16.23 4.64
C VAL A 94 2.56 -15.78 5.08
N TYR A 95 3.00 -14.57 4.73
CA TYR A 95 4.35 -14.13 5.10
C TYR A 95 4.50 -13.72 6.57
N TYR A 96 3.41 -13.47 7.29
CA TYR A 96 3.48 -13.33 8.75
C TYR A 96 3.82 -14.67 9.40
N PHE A 97 3.17 -15.75 8.96
CA PHE A 97 3.53 -17.11 9.40
C PHE A 97 4.95 -17.48 8.96
N ALA A 98 5.32 -17.21 7.71
CA ALA A 98 6.66 -17.51 7.23
C ALA A 98 7.75 -16.72 7.97
N GLY A 99 7.51 -15.42 8.25
CA GLY A 99 8.43 -14.57 9.02
C GLY A 99 8.57 -15.04 10.47
N TYR A 100 7.46 -15.44 11.10
CA TYR A 100 7.46 -16.05 12.42
C TYR A 100 8.33 -17.32 12.45
N VAL A 101 8.05 -18.29 11.57
CA VAL A 101 8.79 -19.56 11.51
C VAL A 101 10.29 -19.35 11.29
N GLN A 102 10.68 -18.33 10.51
CA GLN A 102 12.09 -18.01 10.27
C GLN A 102 12.77 -17.30 11.46
N ALA A 103 12.00 -16.63 12.32
CA ALA A 103 12.53 -15.84 13.42
C ALA A 103 12.49 -16.57 14.78
N THR A 104 11.93 -17.78 14.84
CA THR A 104 11.75 -18.55 16.07
C THR A 104 12.26 -19.99 15.92
N GLU A 105 12.75 -20.57 17.01
CA GLU A 105 13.15 -21.96 17.11
C GLU A 105 11.99 -22.85 17.63
N THR A 106 11.12 -22.30 18.49
CA THR A 106 9.98 -23.02 19.08
C THR A 106 8.68 -22.22 19.02
N ASN A 107 7.55 -22.92 19.12
CA ASN A 107 6.21 -22.31 19.01
C ASN A 107 5.79 -21.49 20.24
N ASP A 108 6.55 -21.54 21.33
CA ASP A 108 6.26 -20.77 22.55
C ASP A 108 6.84 -19.34 22.49
N GLN A 109 7.72 -19.09 21.52
CA GLN A 109 8.30 -17.77 21.31
C GLN A 109 7.29 -16.82 20.67
N LYS A 110 7.54 -15.51 20.81
CA LYS A 110 6.74 -14.47 20.18
C LYS A 110 7.60 -13.65 19.24
N VAL A 111 6.96 -13.04 18.25
CA VAL A 111 7.59 -12.03 17.38
C VAL A 111 6.73 -10.76 17.34
N SER A 112 7.36 -9.63 17.11
CA SER A 112 6.68 -8.38 16.77
C SER A 112 6.90 -8.04 15.31
N PHE A 113 5.92 -7.40 14.69
CA PHE A 113 6.02 -6.92 13.31
C PHE A 113 5.87 -5.40 13.27
N THR A 114 6.72 -4.73 12.50
CA THR A 114 6.51 -3.34 12.11
C THR A 114 6.22 -3.27 10.61
N VAL A 115 5.15 -2.55 10.27
CA VAL A 115 4.60 -2.53 8.92
C VAL A 115 4.52 -1.09 8.42
N PRO A 116 5.32 -0.71 7.41
CA PRO A 116 5.09 0.52 6.65
C PRO A 116 3.68 0.49 6.04
N SER A 117 2.82 1.40 6.49
CA SER A 117 1.38 1.30 6.34
C SER A 117 0.76 2.53 5.72
N GLY A 118 0.16 2.34 4.53
CA GLY A 118 -0.78 3.29 3.93
C GLY A 118 -2.22 2.80 4.08
N ASN A 119 -2.71 2.03 3.10
CA ASN A 119 -4.10 1.54 3.03
C ASN A 119 -4.51 0.49 4.08
N PHE A 120 -3.68 0.20 5.08
CA PHE A 120 -3.91 -0.76 6.19
C PHE A 120 -4.08 -2.24 5.81
N GLY A 121 -3.96 -2.63 4.53
CA GLY A 121 -4.17 -4.02 4.10
C GLY A 121 -3.14 -5.00 4.67
N ASN A 122 -1.86 -4.62 4.62
CA ASN A 122 -0.74 -5.46 5.07
C ASN A 122 -0.83 -5.74 6.59
N VAL A 123 -0.89 -4.69 7.41
CA VAL A 123 -1.01 -4.87 8.87
C VAL A 123 -2.33 -5.53 9.28
N CYS A 124 -3.42 -5.33 8.52
CA CYS A 124 -4.67 -6.07 8.75
C CYS A 124 -4.49 -7.58 8.49
N ALA A 125 -3.65 -7.99 7.53
CA ALA A 125 -3.27 -9.39 7.37
C ALA A 125 -2.48 -9.92 8.58
N GLY A 126 -1.62 -9.10 9.18
CA GLY A 126 -0.96 -9.41 10.45
C GLY A 126 -1.94 -9.60 11.61
N HIS A 127 -2.98 -8.75 11.68
CA HIS A 127 -4.08 -8.91 12.64
C HIS A 127 -4.87 -10.19 12.40
N VAL A 128 -5.13 -10.56 11.14
CA VAL A 128 -5.75 -11.85 10.80
C VAL A 128 -4.83 -13.00 11.24
N ALA A 129 -3.53 -12.96 10.97
CA ALA A 129 -2.58 -13.99 11.39
C ALA A 129 -2.57 -14.16 12.92
N ARG A 130 -2.56 -13.05 13.66
CA ARG A 130 -2.64 -13.04 15.13
C ARG A 130 -3.98 -13.62 15.62
N SER A 131 -5.08 -13.26 14.97
CA SER A 131 -6.42 -13.78 15.27
C SER A 131 -6.57 -15.27 14.96
N MET A 132 -5.74 -15.81 14.06
CA MET A 132 -5.64 -17.25 13.79
C MET A 132 -4.80 -18.01 14.84
N GLY A 133 -4.19 -17.31 15.79
CA GLY A 133 -3.38 -17.90 16.87
C GLY A 133 -1.87 -17.79 16.68
N LEU A 134 -1.38 -17.08 15.66
CA LEU A 134 0.06 -16.83 15.52
C LEU A 134 0.57 -16.00 16.71
N PRO A 135 1.64 -16.41 17.43
CA PRO A 135 2.16 -15.72 18.62
C PRO A 135 2.80 -14.35 18.34
N ILE A 136 1.99 -13.38 17.89
CA ILE A 136 2.42 -12.01 17.63
C ILE A 136 2.31 -11.19 18.91
N ALA A 137 3.45 -10.68 19.39
CA ALA A 137 3.53 -9.78 20.53
C ALA A 137 2.95 -8.40 20.19
N ARG A 138 3.44 -7.75 19.12
CA ARG A 138 2.98 -6.42 18.68
C ARG A 138 2.84 -6.33 17.16
N LEU A 139 1.87 -5.53 16.73
CA LEU A 139 1.66 -5.09 15.35
C LEU A 139 1.85 -3.56 15.30
N VAL A 140 3.04 -3.12 14.92
CA VAL A 140 3.42 -1.71 14.89
C VAL A 140 3.13 -1.13 13.50
N VAL A 141 2.32 -0.08 13.46
CA VAL A 141 1.92 0.65 12.26
C VAL A 141 2.88 1.83 12.05
N ALA A 142 3.73 1.75 11.04
CA ALA A 142 4.61 2.86 10.69
C ALA A 142 3.95 3.71 9.58
N THR A 143 3.67 4.98 9.85
CA THR A 143 3.20 5.95 8.86
C THR A 143 4.30 6.94 8.51
N ASN A 144 4.23 7.51 7.32
CA ASN A 144 4.98 8.71 6.99
C ASN A 144 4.26 9.96 7.55
N GLU A 145 4.52 11.13 6.99
CA GLU A 145 3.88 12.40 7.37
C GLU A 145 2.35 12.37 7.25
N ASN A 146 1.79 11.49 6.42
CA ASN A 146 0.36 11.23 6.29
C ASN A 146 -0.12 10.29 7.41
N ASP A 147 -0.30 10.85 8.59
CA ASP A 147 -0.34 10.15 9.86
C ASP A 147 -1.75 9.82 10.39
N VAL A 148 -2.74 9.68 9.50
CA VAL A 148 -4.14 9.41 9.89
C VAL A 148 -4.30 8.15 10.76
N LEU A 149 -3.47 7.13 10.52
CA LEU A 149 -3.47 5.91 11.33
C LEU A 149 -2.78 6.11 12.67
N ASP A 150 -1.66 6.84 12.71
CA ASP A 150 -0.97 7.15 13.97
C ASP A 150 -1.83 8.02 14.89
N GLU A 151 -2.53 9.02 14.33
CA GLU A 151 -3.51 9.82 15.06
C GLU A 151 -4.59 8.93 15.68
N PHE A 152 -5.14 7.97 14.91
CA PHE A 152 -6.14 7.05 15.43
C PHE A 152 -5.61 6.18 16.57
N PHE A 153 -4.48 5.49 16.39
CA PHE A 153 -3.97 4.58 17.43
C PHE A 153 -3.53 5.31 18.70
N ARG A 154 -3.14 6.59 18.59
CA ARG A 154 -2.80 7.42 19.76
C ARG A 154 -4.01 8.03 20.46
N THR A 155 -5.05 8.40 19.73
CA THR A 155 -6.13 9.26 20.24
C THR A 155 -7.54 8.69 20.16
N GLY A 156 -7.76 7.66 19.35
CA GLY A 156 -9.10 7.16 19.00
C GLY A 156 -9.79 7.97 17.90
N VAL A 157 -9.21 9.08 17.47
CA VAL A 157 -9.76 9.96 16.43
C VAL A 157 -9.26 9.54 15.06
N TYR A 158 -10.18 9.21 14.16
CA TYR A 158 -9.88 9.00 12.75
C TYR A 158 -10.45 10.15 11.93
N ARG A 159 -9.59 10.92 11.26
CA ARG A 159 -9.97 12.06 10.43
C ARG A 159 -9.36 11.92 9.04
N VAL A 160 -10.22 11.80 8.02
CA VAL A 160 -9.79 11.75 6.62
C VAL A 160 -9.06 13.04 6.27
N ARG A 161 -7.88 12.93 5.64
CA ARG A 161 -7.12 14.10 5.19
C ARG A 161 -7.66 14.59 3.85
N GLY A 162 -7.89 15.88 3.68
CA GLY A 162 -8.18 16.44 2.36
C GLY A 162 -6.93 16.45 1.48
N SER A 163 -7.06 16.82 0.20
CA SER A 163 -5.91 16.99 -0.69
C SER A 163 -4.91 18.04 -0.19
N ALA A 164 -5.38 19.06 0.54
CA ALA A 164 -4.52 20.08 1.16
C ALA A 164 -3.70 19.56 2.36
N ASP A 165 -4.15 18.46 2.99
CA ASP A 165 -3.53 17.87 4.18
C ASP A 165 -2.89 16.50 3.89
N THR A 166 -2.84 16.11 2.61
CA THR A 166 -2.14 14.91 2.15
C THR A 166 -0.85 15.37 1.48
N HIS A 167 0.27 15.14 2.15
CA HIS A 167 1.57 15.59 1.71
C HIS A 167 2.17 14.59 0.73
N GLU A 168 2.78 15.09 -0.35
CA GLU A 168 3.69 14.28 -1.16
C GLU A 168 4.97 14.03 -0.35
N THR A 169 5.30 12.76 -0.13
CA THR A 169 6.46 12.35 0.66
C THR A 169 7.42 11.51 -0.18
N SER A 170 8.59 11.22 0.40
CA SER A 170 9.56 10.32 -0.25
C SER A 170 9.19 8.84 -0.10
N SER A 171 8.08 8.48 0.54
CA SER A 171 7.49 7.14 0.58
C SER A 171 6.05 7.15 0.00
N PRO A 172 5.90 7.45 -1.31
CA PRO A 172 4.63 7.86 -1.90
C PRO A 172 3.53 6.78 -1.91
N SER A 173 3.87 5.49 -1.74
CA SER A 173 2.85 4.44 -1.65
C SER A 173 2.09 4.46 -0.31
N MET A 174 2.56 5.26 0.65
CA MET A 174 1.94 5.47 1.96
C MET A 174 1.23 6.82 2.06
N ASP A 175 1.29 7.67 1.02
CA ASP A 175 0.62 8.98 0.98
C ASP A 175 -0.88 8.84 0.78
N ILE A 176 -1.58 8.53 1.87
CA ILE A 176 -3.01 8.20 1.85
C ILE A 176 -3.82 9.17 2.71
N SER A 177 -4.93 9.61 2.14
CA SER A 177 -5.95 10.41 2.83
C SER A 177 -6.88 9.56 3.71
N LYS A 178 -7.25 8.37 3.22
CA LYS A 178 -8.18 7.44 3.85
C LYS A 178 -7.63 6.02 3.73
N ALA A 179 -7.50 5.31 4.83
CA ALA A 179 -7.02 3.93 4.85
C ALA A 179 -8.14 2.95 4.47
N SER A 180 -8.13 2.44 3.24
CA SER A 180 -9.26 1.66 2.70
C SER A 180 -9.56 0.34 3.42
N ASN A 181 -8.57 -0.30 4.04
CA ASN A 181 -8.76 -1.56 4.77
C ASN A 181 -9.01 -1.35 6.27
N PHE A 182 -8.91 -0.12 6.76
CA PHE A 182 -9.01 0.18 8.19
C PHE A 182 -10.41 -0.16 8.75
N GLU A 183 -11.45 0.00 7.93
CA GLU A 183 -12.83 -0.42 8.25
C GLU A 183 -12.92 -1.88 8.71
N ARG A 184 -12.10 -2.78 8.15
CA ARG A 184 -12.08 -4.21 8.54
C ARG A 184 -11.66 -4.40 9.99
N PHE A 185 -10.62 -3.67 10.40
CA PHE A 185 -10.13 -3.76 11.77
C PHE A 185 -11.09 -3.07 12.73
N VAL A 186 -11.64 -1.90 12.38
CA VAL A 186 -12.63 -1.24 13.24
C VAL A 186 -13.89 -2.11 13.41
N PHE A 187 -14.30 -2.85 12.39
CA PHE A 187 -15.37 -3.85 12.53
C PHE A 187 -15.06 -4.89 13.61
N ASP A 188 -13.86 -5.49 13.60
CA ASP A 188 -13.43 -6.42 14.67
C ASP A 188 -13.25 -5.73 16.03
N LEU A 189 -12.77 -4.48 16.05
CA LEU A 189 -12.61 -3.68 17.27
C LEU A 189 -13.97 -3.46 17.96
N LEU A 190 -15.01 -3.15 17.19
CA LEU A 190 -16.37 -2.92 17.67
C LEU A 190 -17.17 -4.22 17.88
N GLY A 191 -16.49 -5.36 18.04
CA GLY A 191 -17.15 -6.64 18.29
C GLY A 191 -17.98 -7.16 17.11
N ARG A 192 -17.60 -6.79 15.88
CA ARG A 192 -18.29 -7.16 14.63
C ARG A 192 -19.70 -6.59 14.51
N ASP A 193 -19.92 -5.42 15.10
CA ASP A 193 -21.17 -4.67 14.97
C ASP A 193 -21.20 -3.89 13.63
N ALA A 194 -22.00 -4.41 12.68
CA ALA A 194 -22.14 -3.83 11.36
C ALA A 194 -22.87 -2.46 11.39
N ALA A 195 -23.82 -2.27 12.30
CA ALA A 195 -24.57 -1.02 12.39
C ALA A 195 -23.67 0.12 12.89
N ARG A 196 -22.86 -0.15 13.92
CA ARG A 196 -21.88 0.81 14.44
C ARG A 196 -20.80 1.12 13.41
N THR A 197 -20.30 0.09 12.72
CA THR A 197 -19.29 0.27 11.67
C THR A 197 -19.84 1.15 10.53
N LYS A 198 -21.08 0.90 10.09
CA LYS A 198 -21.76 1.75 9.09
C LYS A 198 -21.93 3.19 9.57
N ALA A 199 -22.33 3.41 10.82
CA ALA A 199 -22.48 4.75 11.38
C ALA A 199 -21.16 5.55 11.35
N LEU A 200 -20.02 4.89 11.59
CA LEU A 200 -18.71 5.55 11.53
C LEU A 200 -18.26 5.79 10.08
N PHE A 201 -18.20 4.74 9.25
CA PHE A 201 -17.58 4.82 7.92
C PHE A 201 -18.49 5.34 6.81
N GLY A 202 -19.80 5.14 6.96
CA GLY A 202 -20.83 5.66 6.06
C GLY A 202 -21.26 7.06 6.48
N ASP A 203 -21.84 7.18 7.68
CA ASP A 203 -22.55 8.40 8.06
C ASP A 203 -21.59 9.50 8.59
N ALA A 204 -20.77 9.20 9.60
CA ALA A 204 -19.88 10.18 10.21
C ALA A 204 -18.77 10.66 9.24
N LEU A 205 -18.14 9.75 8.50
CA LEU A 205 -17.13 10.16 7.52
C LEU A 205 -17.71 10.98 6.36
N SER A 206 -18.91 10.68 5.87
CA SER A 206 -19.51 11.45 4.76
C SER A 206 -19.97 12.85 5.19
N THR A 207 -20.42 12.99 6.44
CA THR A 207 -20.97 14.25 6.95
C THR A 207 -19.94 15.13 7.66
N GLN A 208 -19.02 14.54 8.42
CA GLN A 208 -18.07 15.25 9.29
C GLN A 208 -16.61 15.05 8.86
N GLY A 209 -16.31 14.09 7.97
CA GLY A 209 -14.94 13.75 7.59
C GLY A 209 -14.12 13.05 8.69
N ARG A 210 -14.72 12.74 9.85
CA ARG A 210 -14.04 12.13 11.00
C ARG A 210 -15.00 11.33 11.89
N PHE A 211 -14.43 10.51 12.75
CA PHE A 211 -15.10 9.95 13.93
C PHE A 211 -14.13 9.82 15.12
N ASP A 212 -14.67 9.62 16.32
CA ASP A 212 -13.92 9.58 17.58
C ASP A 212 -14.34 8.35 18.40
N LEU A 213 -13.38 7.48 18.70
CA LEU A 213 -13.52 6.32 19.58
C LEU A 213 -12.76 6.48 20.90
N SER A 214 -12.24 7.67 21.23
CA SER A 214 -11.44 7.92 22.44
C SER A 214 -12.17 7.57 23.75
N GLN A 215 -13.49 7.73 23.77
CA GLN A 215 -14.37 7.38 24.90
C GLN A 215 -15.04 6.02 24.75
N ASP A 216 -14.77 5.31 23.65
CA ASP A 216 -15.31 3.97 23.44
C ASP A 216 -14.51 2.96 24.28
N PRO A 217 -15.16 2.12 25.10
CA PRO A 217 -14.46 1.12 25.89
C PRO A 217 -13.66 0.13 25.02
N HIS A 218 -14.07 -0.11 23.78
CA HIS A 218 -13.35 -1.01 22.87
C HIS A 218 -12.08 -0.38 22.31
N PHE A 219 -11.87 0.94 22.39
CA PHE A 219 -10.66 1.54 21.83
C PHE A 219 -9.40 1.02 22.54
N ALA A 220 -9.46 0.80 23.86
CA ALA A 220 -8.37 0.20 24.62
C ALA A 220 -7.96 -1.19 24.09
N ASP A 221 -8.90 -1.96 23.53
CA ASP A 221 -8.63 -3.29 22.96
C ASP A 221 -7.68 -3.21 21.76
N ALA A 222 -7.59 -2.07 21.05
CA ALA A 222 -6.64 -1.93 19.95
C ALA A 222 -5.20 -2.24 20.42
N ALA A 223 -4.80 -1.66 21.56
CA ALA A 223 -3.50 -1.92 22.15
C ALA A 223 -3.48 -3.20 22.99
N THR A 224 -4.42 -3.36 23.92
CA THR A 224 -4.34 -4.42 24.96
C THR A 224 -4.69 -5.81 24.42
N LYS A 225 -5.72 -5.90 23.58
CA LYS A 225 -6.21 -7.17 23.03
C LYS A 225 -5.57 -7.47 21.70
N TYR A 226 -5.52 -6.52 20.78
CA TYR A 226 -5.05 -6.71 19.40
C TYR A 226 -3.55 -6.42 19.20
N GLY A 227 -2.89 -5.77 20.17
CA GLY A 227 -1.45 -5.56 20.17
C GLY A 227 -0.98 -4.49 19.19
N PHE A 228 -1.85 -3.56 18.79
CA PHE A 228 -1.48 -2.47 17.89
C PHE A 228 -0.72 -1.36 18.62
N GLU A 229 0.33 -0.90 17.98
CA GLU A 229 1.04 0.36 18.30
C GLU A 229 1.27 1.12 16.99
N SER A 230 1.61 2.40 17.05
CA SER A 230 1.89 3.19 15.86
C SER A 230 3.01 4.19 16.11
N GLY A 231 3.62 4.63 15.01
CA GLY A 231 4.52 5.77 15.02
C GLY A 231 4.64 6.39 13.63
N LYS A 232 5.29 7.55 13.60
CA LYS A 232 5.47 8.38 12.42
C LYS A 232 6.93 8.60 12.09
N SER A 233 7.27 8.67 10.81
CA SER A 233 8.56 9.14 10.29
C SER A 233 8.40 10.30 9.32
N THR A 234 9.34 11.22 9.40
CA THR A 234 9.51 12.32 8.44
C THR A 234 10.54 11.97 7.36
N HIS A 235 10.63 12.78 6.32
CA HIS A 235 11.67 12.65 5.29
C HIS A 235 13.08 12.67 5.87
N ALA A 236 13.35 13.57 6.83
CA ALA A 236 14.65 13.62 7.51
C ALA A 236 14.93 12.32 8.28
N ASP A 237 13.92 11.76 8.95
CA ASP A 237 14.04 10.48 9.65
C ASP A 237 14.35 9.32 8.71
N ARG A 238 13.70 9.29 7.53
CA ARG A 238 13.97 8.27 6.49
C ARG A 238 15.40 8.37 5.99
N LEU A 239 15.88 9.56 5.62
CA LEU A 239 17.26 9.75 5.16
C LEU A 239 18.27 9.32 6.22
N ALA A 240 18.04 9.70 7.48
CA ALA A 240 18.88 9.30 8.60
C ALA A 240 18.89 7.77 8.79
N THR A 241 17.72 7.13 8.69
CA THR A 241 17.55 5.69 8.86
C THR A 241 18.19 4.89 7.73
N ILE A 242 18.12 5.37 6.48
CA ILE A 242 18.79 4.77 5.33
C ILE A 242 20.31 4.83 5.52
N ARG A 243 20.86 6.01 5.83
CA ARG A 243 22.31 6.20 6.08
C ARG A 243 22.81 5.28 7.18
N ASP A 244 22.11 5.28 8.29
CA ASP A 244 22.47 4.52 9.47
C ASP A 244 22.39 3.00 9.23
N THR A 245 21.36 2.52 8.52
CA THR A 245 21.24 1.10 8.16
C THR A 245 22.38 0.67 7.25
N PHE A 246 22.72 1.50 6.25
CA PHE A 246 23.84 1.24 5.35
C PHE A 246 25.18 1.22 6.10
N GLN A 247 25.43 2.19 6.98
CA GLN A 247 26.67 2.27 7.76
C GLN A 247 26.86 1.08 8.71
N ARG A 248 25.78 0.63 9.37
CA ARG A 248 25.87 -0.45 10.36
C ARG A 248 25.84 -1.84 9.77
N HIS A 249 25.13 -2.03 8.67
CA HIS A 249 24.81 -3.36 8.14
C HIS A 249 25.27 -3.59 6.70
N GLY A 250 25.72 -2.54 5.99
CA GLY A 250 26.07 -2.63 4.57
C GLY A 250 24.86 -2.88 3.67
N VAL A 251 23.64 -2.71 4.18
CA VAL A 251 22.39 -2.95 3.45
C VAL A 251 21.72 -1.62 3.10
N THR A 252 21.39 -1.46 1.83
CA THR A 252 20.56 -0.33 1.38
C THR A 252 19.09 -0.72 1.49
N ILE A 253 18.29 0.08 2.17
CA ILE A 253 16.84 -0.09 2.28
C ILE A 253 16.12 1.05 1.56
N ASP A 254 14.91 0.79 1.07
CA ASP A 254 14.08 1.81 0.43
C ASP A 254 13.45 2.76 1.47
N THR A 255 12.76 3.80 1.00
CA THR A 255 12.15 4.83 1.86
C THR A 255 11.00 4.30 2.71
N HIS A 256 10.21 3.35 2.20
CA HIS A 256 9.10 2.74 2.96
C HIS A 256 9.63 1.81 4.04
N THR A 257 10.64 1.01 3.72
CA THR A 257 11.32 0.16 4.70
C THR A 257 12.00 1.01 5.77
N ALA A 258 12.56 2.17 5.40
CA ALA A 258 13.13 3.13 6.35
C ALA A 258 12.08 3.70 7.32
N ASP A 259 10.85 4.01 6.85
CA ASP A 259 9.73 4.37 7.75
C ASP A 259 9.50 3.26 8.79
N GLY A 260 9.44 2.00 8.31
CA GLY A 260 9.28 0.83 9.16
C GLY A 260 10.42 0.65 10.18
N VAL A 261 11.67 0.72 9.73
CA VAL A 261 12.85 0.53 10.60
C VAL A 261 12.93 1.62 11.66
N LYS A 262 12.63 2.86 11.30
CA LYS A 262 12.62 3.99 12.25
C LYS A 262 11.62 3.73 13.37
N VAL A 263 10.36 3.48 13.03
CA VAL A 263 9.30 3.26 14.02
C VAL A 263 9.55 1.97 14.80
N ALA A 264 10.04 0.91 14.16
CA ALA A 264 10.37 -0.35 14.83
C ALA A 264 11.39 -0.18 15.96
N ARG A 265 12.36 0.74 15.79
CA ARG A 265 13.38 1.03 16.81
C ARG A 265 12.79 1.75 18.02
N GLU A 266 11.80 2.62 17.83
CA GLU A 266 11.07 3.31 18.91
C GLU A 266 10.18 2.33 19.70
N HIS A 267 9.72 1.26 19.04
CA HIS A 267 8.85 0.24 19.60
C HIS A 267 9.55 -1.11 19.83
N ARG A 268 10.90 -1.12 19.94
CA ARG A 268 11.68 -2.37 20.04
C ARG A 268 11.23 -3.27 21.19
N GLY A 269 10.79 -2.66 22.30
CA GLY A 269 10.30 -3.36 23.48
C GLY A 269 11.35 -4.29 24.09
N ASP A 270 10.91 -5.49 24.46
CA ASP A 270 11.79 -6.55 24.98
C ASP A 270 12.75 -7.05 23.88
N ALA A 271 14.06 -6.98 24.17
CA ALA A 271 15.10 -7.43 23.25
C ALA A 271 15.03 -8.93 22.93
N SER A 272 14.42 -9.74 23.80
CA SER A 272 14.23 -11.18 23.61
C SER A 272 13.15 -11.53 22.57
N VAL A 273 12.26 -10.58 22.24
CA VAL A 273 11.23 -10.75 21.21
C VAL A 273 11.77 -10.22 19.89
N PRO A 274 11.96 -11.04 18.83
CA PRO A 274 12.37 -10.54 17.52
C PRO A 274 11.41 -9.50 16.96
N MET A 275 11.94 -8.43 16.36
CA MET A 275 11.17 -7.43 15.63
C MET A 275 11.44 -7.61 14.13
N ILE A 276 10.40 -7.94 13.38
CA ILE A 276 10.44 -8.13 11.94
C ILE A 276 9.89 -6.85 11.29
N VAL A 277 10.71 -6.17 10.49
CA VAL A 277 10.25 -5.04 9.68
C VAL A 277 9.96 -5.54 8.28
N LEU A 278 8.79 -5.21 7.74
CA LEU A 278 8.44 -5.61 6.38
C LEU A 278 9.13 -4.69 5.37
N GLU A 279 10.02 -5.27 4.56
CA GLU A 279 10.58 -4.61 3.38
C GLU A 279 9.53 -4.62 2.26
N THR A 280 8.95 -3.46 1.95
CA THR A 280 7.77 -3.35 1.06
C THR A 280 8.13 -2.99 -0.37
N ALA A 281 9.36 -2.53 -0.62
CA ALA A 281 9.88 -2.25 -1.95
C ALA A 281 11.40 -2.39 -1.99
N LEU A 282 11.95 -2.54 -3.21
CA LEU A 282 13.39 -2.53 -3.42
C LEU A 282 13.90 -1.08 -3.56
N PRO A 283 15.14 -0.77 -3.10
CA PRO A 283 15.72 0.58 -3.19
C PRO A 283 15.71 1.19 -4.60
N ILE A 284 15.89 0.38 -5.64
CA ILE A 284 15.87 0.83 -7.04
C ILE A 284 14.59 1.57 -7.44
N LYS A 285 13.47 1.29 -6.76
CA LYS A 285 12.19 1.97 -7.04
C LYS A 285 12.18 3.43 -6.62
N PHE A 286 13.06 3.84 -5.71
CA PHE A 286 13.13 5.18 -5.12
C PHE A 286 14.55 5.76 -5.19
N ALA A 287 15.19 5.57 -6.34
CA ALA A 287 16.61 5.86 -6.55
C ALA A 287 17.03 7.30 -6.21
N GLU A 288 16.17 8.29 -6.45
CA GLU A 288 16.45 9.69 -6.12
C GLU A 288 16.68 9.90 -4.62
N THR A 289 15.80 9.37 -3.77
CA THR A 289 15.94 9.47 -2.31
C THR A 289 17.13 8.65 -1.80
N ILE A 290 17.46 7.52 -2.45
CA ILE A 290 18.66 6.75 -2.11
C ILE A 290 19.93 7.55 -2.44
N GLN A 291 19.97 8.20 -3.60
CA GLN A 291 21.07 9.09 -4.01
C GLN A 291 21.22 10.26 -3.03
N GLU A 292 20.12 10.84 -2.56
CA GLU A 292 20.13 11.89 -1.52
C GLU A 292 20.66 11.37 -0.17
N ALA A 293 20.25 10.16 0.23
CA ALA A 293 20.66 9.58 1.50
C ALA A 293 22.14 9.19 1.50
N LEU A 294 22.59 8.46 0.47
CA LEU A 294 23.89 7.76 0.46
C LEU A 294 24.94 8.41 -0.45
N GLY A 295 24.55 9.37 -1.29
CA GLY A 295 25.46 9.98 -2.28
C GLY A 295 25.75 9.11 -3.50
N HIS A 296 25.08 7.97 -3.64
CA HIS A 296 25.18 7.08 -4.80
C HIS A 296 23.84 6.39 -5.10
N ALA A 297 23.67 5.94 -6.34
CA ALA A 297 22.48 5.21 -6.77
C ALA A 297 22.34 3.87 -6.03
N PRO A 298 21.11 3.34 -5.87
CA PRO A 298 20.89 2.01 -5.31
C PRO A 298 21.45 0.92 -6.23
N GLU A 299 21.77 -0.23 -5.64
CA GLU A 299 22.11 -1.42 -6.41
C GLU A 299 20.94 -1.84 -7.31
N ARG A 300 21.27 -2.22 -8.54
CA ARG A 300 20.31 -2.70 -9.53
C ARG A 300 20.39 -4.22 -9.66
N PRO A 301 19.31 -4.96 -9.36
CA PRO A 301 19.26 -6.39 -9.61
C PRO A 301 19.52 -6.68 -11.10
N PRO A 302 20.33 -7.71 -11.46
CA PRO A 302 20.69 -8.00 -12.85
C PRO A 302 19.49 -8.18 -13.80
N LYS A 303 18.38 -8.73 -13.30
CA LYS A 303 17.12 -8.90 -14.05
C LYS A 303 16.47 -7.59 -14.51
N PHE A 304 16.91 -6.45 -13.97
CA PHE A 304 16.42 -5.12 -14.31
C PHE A 304 17.48 -4.28 -15.04
N ALA A 305 18.60 -4.88 -15.43
CA ALA A 305 19.53 -4.23 -16.34
C ALA A 305 18.80 -3.80 -17.62
N ASP A 306 19.02 -2.56 -18.04
CA ASP A 306 18.53 -1.98 -19.30
C ASP A 306 17.00 -2.04 -19.50
N ILE A 307 16.22 -2.22 -18.42
CA ILE A 307 14.75 -2.31 -18.52
C ILE A 307 14.15 -1.04 -19.13
N GLU A 308 14.76 0.12 -18.88
CA GLU A 308 14.34 1.42 -19.42
C GLU A 308 14.55 1.54 -20.94
N ASP A 309 15.45 0.74 -21.52
CA ASP A 309 15.79 0.73 -22.95
C ASP A 309 14.89 -0.23 -23.76
N LEU A 310 14.07 -1.05 -23.09
CA LEU A 310 13.15 -1.96 -23.76
C LEU A 310 12.07 -1.18 -24.53
N PRO A 311 11.58 -1.72 -25.67
CA PRO A 311 10.49 -1.12 -26.43
C PRO A 311 9.25 -0.91 -25.55
N LYS A 312 8.66 0.28 -25.64
CA LYS A 312 7.47 0.65 -24.85
C LYS A 312 6.20 0.43 -25.66
N ARG A 313 5.24 -0.31 -25.10
CA ARG A 313 3.87 -0.48 -25.60
C ARG A 313 2.91 0.26 -24.66
N VAL A 314 2.54 1.48 -25.04
CA VAL A 314 1.63 2.35 -24.29
C VAL A 314 0.81 3.19 -25.26
N GLN A 315 -0.47 3.39 -24.95
CA GLN A 315 -1.35 4.29 -25.70
C GLN A 315 -1.55 5.58 -24.90
N VAL A 316 -1.16 6.71 -25.48
CA VAL A 316 -1.47 8.03 -24.90
C VAL A 316 -2.90 8.42 -25.28
N MET A 317 -3.67 8.95 -24.33
CA MET A 317 -5.04 9.42 -24.52
C MET A 317 -5.32 10.66 -23.66
N PRO A 318 -6.21 11.57 -24.09
CA PRO A 318 -6.71 12.63 -23.21
C PRO A 318 -7.52 12.05 -22.05
N ALA A 319 -7.74 12.86 -21.00
CA ALA A 319 -8.59 12.52 -19.88
C ALA A 319 -10.09 12.45 -20.27
N ASP A 320 -10.47 11.40 -21.00
CA ASP A 320 -11.81 11.22 -21.58
C ASP A 320 -12.31 9.78 -21.36
N VAL A 321 -13.41 9.66 -20.60
CA VAL A 321 -14.05 8.38 -20.28
C VAL A 321 -14.49 7.63 -21.55
N ARG A 322 -15.04 8.32 -22.54
CA ARG A 322 -15.57 7.69 -23.75
C ARG A 322 -14.45 7.12 -24.61
N GLN A 323 -13.29 7.77 -24.66
CA GLN A 323 -12.14 7.26 -25.39
C GLN A 323 -11.58 5.99 -24.74
N VAL A 324 -11.48 5.96 -23.41
CA VAL A 324 -11.07 4.75 -22.69
C VAL A 324 -12.09 3.63 -22.85
N GLN A 325 -13.39 3.92 -22.78
CA GLN A 325 -14.44 2.93 -23.08
C GLN A 325 -14.28 2.38 -24.49
N ALA A 326 -14.21 3.23 -25.52
CA ALA A 326 -14.07 2.81 -26.91
C ALA A 326 -12.81 1.96 -27.16
N TYR A 327 -11.70 2.25 -26.47
CA TYR A 327 -10.51 1.43 -26.50
C TYR A 327 -10.74 0.04 -25.89
N ILE A 328 -11.39 -0.04 -24.72
CA ILE A 328 -11.79 -1.31 -24.11
C ILE A 328 -12.70 -2.11 -25.06
N GLU A 329 -13.69 -1.47 -25.69
CA GLU A 329 -14.60 -2.14 -26.62
C GLU A 329 -13.83 -2.79 -27.77
N ARG A 330 -12.92 -2.05 -28.41
CA ARG A 330 -12.11 -2.53 -29.53
C ARG A 330 -11.24 -3.73 -29.18
N HIS A 331 -10.74 -3.79 -27.95
CA HIS A 331 -9.80 -4.81 -27.50
C HIS A 331 -10.44 -5.96 -26.71
N CYS A 332 -11.76 -5.90 -26.48
CA CYS A 332 -12.56 -6.96 -25.85
C CYS A 332 -13.52 -7.68 -26.81
N GLN A 333 -13.50 -7.32 -28.10
CA GLN A 333 -14.25 -8.04 -29.16
C GLN A 333 -13.81 -9.50 -29.30
#